data_AF-A0AAZ1XVG9-F1
#
_entry.id   AF-A0AAZ1XVG9-F1
#
_cell.length_a   1.000
_cell.length_b   1.000
_cell.length_c   1.000
_cell.angle_alpha   90.00
_cell.angle_beta   90.00
_cell.angle_gamma   90.00
#
_symmetry.space_group_name_H-M   'P 1'
#
loop_
_entity.id
_entity.type
_entity.pdbx_description
1 polymer ?
#
loop_
_entity_poly.entity_id
_entity_poly.type
_entity_poly.pdbx_seq_one_letter_code
_entity_poly.pdbx_strand_id
1 'polypeptide(L)'
;MRKIDSMLSEQKKKLLRRVNMSAQHQEVLHIFPRMTADPVESGDVKVHLGGEGYNRKTLNQVKRSIPKQQDMKLSIEICQIYSLYHSLHHYKYHTFLHCKKETDNIEQAAEDPGQEEVVQQCMANQSWLESLFSSFMELLTLSAKT
;
A
#
# COMPACT_ATOMS: atom_id res chain seq x y z
N MET A 1 -4.15 -0.50 -16.20
CA MET A 1 -3.06 -0.39 -15.19
C MET A 1 -1.98 0.65 -15.51
N ARG A 2 -1.45 0.78 -16.73
CA ARG A 2 -0.35 1.73 -17.04
C ARG A 2 -0.59 3.17 -16.57
N LYS A 3 -1.82 3.68 -16.66
CA LYS A 3 -2.19 5.03 -16.17
C LYS A 3 -2.00 5.15 -14.66
N ILE A 4 -2.48 4.17 -13.89
CA ILE A 4 -2.28 4.11 -12.43
C ILE A 4 -0.78 4.06 -12.12
N ASP A 5 -0.02 3.19 -12.79
CA ASP A 5 1.44 3.10 -12.59
C ASP A 5 2.13 4.44 -12.81
N SER A 6 1.74 5.19 -13.86
CA SER A 6 2.26 6.52 -14.15
C SER A 6 1.92 7.52 -13.04
N MET A 7 0.65 7.54 -12.59
CA MET A 7 0.19 8.45 -11.54
C MET A 7 0.92 8.21 -10.22
N LEU A 8 1.06 6.94 -9.80
CA LEU A 8 1.79 6.57 -8.59
C LEU A 8 3.27 6.98 -8.69
N SER A 9 3.92 6.71 -9.82
CA SER A 9 5.32 7.07 -10.05
C SER A 9 5.54 8.59 -10.01
N GLU A 10 4.63 9.36 -10.63
CA GLU A 10 4.70 10.81 -10.63
C GLU A 10 4.58 11.39 -9.22
N GLN A 11 3.58 10.95 -8.44
CA GLN A 11 3.39 11.45 -7.07
C GLN A 11 4.56 11.06 -6.15
N LYS A 12 5.08 9.84 -6.27
CA LYS A 12 6.29 9.43 -5.52
C LYS A 12 7.48 10.32 -5.83
N LYS A 13 7.71 10.67 -7.10
CA LYS A 13 8.79 11.58 -7.51
C LYS A 13 8.60 12.98 -6.93
N LYS A 14 7.36 13.48 -6.83
CA LYS A 14 7.07 14.79 -6.20
C LYS A 14 7.40 14.76 -4.70
N LEU A 15 6.97 13.73 -3.98
CA LEU A 15 7.28 13.58 -2.55
C LEU A 15 8.79 13.49 -2.29
N LEU A 16 9.53 12.72 -3.10
CA LEU A 16 11.00 12.63 -2.99
C LEU A 16 11.73 13.96 -3.21
N ARG A 17 11.13 14.93 -3.90
CA ARG A 17 11.72 16.27 -4.07
C ARG A 17 11.51 17.17 -2.86
N ARG A 18 10.51 16.86 -2.01
CA ARG A 18 10.17 17.64 -0.82
C ARG A 18 10.94 17.22 0.42
N VAL A 19 11.38 15.96 0.47
CA VAL A 19 12.16 15.42 1.57
C VAL A 19 13.43 14.76 1.06
N ASN A 20 14.54 14.94 1.79
CA ASN A 20 15.76 14.20 1.52
C ASN A 20 15.66 12.76 2.06
N MET A 21 14.84 11.92 1.40
CA MET A 21 14.69 10.51 1.77
C MET A 21 15.89 9.71 1.25
N SER A 22 16.75 9.26 2.16
CA SER A 22 17.94 8.48 1.84
C SER A 22 17.60 7.22 1.06
N ALA A 23 18.55 6.73 0.25
CA ALA A 23 18.39 5.48 -0.48
C ALA A 23 18.13 4.29 0.46
N GLN A 24 18.74 4.30 1.65
CA GLN A 24 18.50 3.29 2.68
C GLN A 24 17.06 3.32 3.20
N HIS A 25 16.51 4.51 3.49
CA HIS A 25 15.11 4.61 3.90
C HIS A 25 14.16 4.18 2.79
N GLN A 26 14.44 4.54 1.53
CA GLN A 26 13.64 4.08 0.39
C GLN A 26 13.63 2.54 0.30
N GLU A 27 14.79 1.90 0.42
CA GLU A 27 14.91 0.45 0.35
C GLU A 27 14.09 -0.24 1.44
N VAL A 28 14.22 0.19 2.70
CA VAL A 28 13.44 -0.37 3.81
C VAL A 28 11.94 -0.16 3.60
N LEU A 29 11.53 1.04 3.17
CA LEU A 29 10.13 1.34 2.86
C LEU A 29 9.58 0.52 1.68
N HIS A 30 10.43 -0.05 0.82
CA HIS A 30 9.99 -0.88 -0.32
C HIS A 30 9.93 -2.37 0.04
N ILE A 31 10.72 -2.80 1.03
CA ILE A 31 10.77 -4.19 1.50
C ILE A 31 9.51 -4.54 2.29
N PHE A 32 9.06 -3.64 3.16
CA PHE A 32 8.03 -3.92 4.16
C PHE A 32 6.68 -3.30 3.78
N PRO A 33 5.64 -4.11 3.45
CA PRO A 33 4.35 -3.58 3.02
C PRO A 33 3.48 -2.99 4.13
N ARG A 34 3.86 -3.15 5.41
CA ARG A 34 3.15 -2.56 6.55
C ARG A 34 4.01 -1.52 7.24
N MET A 35 3.40 -0.40 7.55
CA MET A 35 3.99 0.71 8.29
C MET A 35 3.01 1.15 9.38
N THR A 36 3.47 1.23 10.62
CA THR A 36 2.74 1.86 11.73
C THR A 36 3.63 2.90 12.39
N ALA A 37 3.05 3.84 13.13
CA ALA A 37 3.79 4.88 13.80
C ALA A 37 3.22 5.11 15.20
N ASP A 38 4.06 4.95 16.21
CA ASP A 38 3.70 5.18 17.60
C ASP A 38 4.25 6.55 18.05
N PRO A 39 3.44 7.37 18.75
CA PRO A 39 3.92 8.61 19.34
C PRO A 39 5.00 8.31 20.40
N VAL A 40 6.07 9.10 20.43
CA VAL A 40 7.12 8.96 21.45
C VAL A 40 7.11 10.16 22.37
N GLU A 41 7.69 11.28 21.94
CA GLU A 41 7.80 12.55 22.68
C GLU A 41 7.80 13.73 21.70
N SER A 42 7.38 14.92 22.17
CA SER A 42 7.39 16.25 21.53
C SER A 42 7.89 16.33 20.07
N GLY A 43 7.03 15.93 19.12
CA GLY A 43 7.26 16.15 17.69
C GLY A 43 7.86 14.96 16.93
N ASP A 44 8.25 13.88 17.62
CA ASP A 44 8.82 12.67 17.03
C ASP A 44 7.88 11.46 17.14
N VAL A 45 7.99 10.57 16.16
CA VAL A 45 7.28 9.29 16.10
C VAL A 45 8.27 8.13 15.86
N LYS A 46 7.95 6.98 16.45
CA LYS A 46 8.64 5.73 16.19
C LYS A 46 7.85 4.98 15.12
N VAL A 47 8.45 4.88 13.94
CA VAL A 47 7.87 4.15 12.81
C VAL A 47 8.32 2.70 12.85
N HIS A 48 7.38 1.80 12.67
CA HIS A 48 7.57 0.35 12.61
C HIS A 48 7.26 -0.14 11.21
N LEU A 49 8.23 -0.79 10.56
CA LEU A 49 8.08 -1.38 9.23
C LEU A 49 8.13 -2.89 9.31
N GLY A 50 7.08 -3.54 8.78
CA GLY A 50 6.94 -4.99 8.83
C GLY A 50 6.03 -5.57 7.75
N GLY A 51 5.61 -6.81 7.96
CA GLY A 51 4.86 -7.59 6.97
C GLY A 51 5.77 -8.43 6.07
N GLU A 52 5.19 -9.47 5.49
CA GLU A 52 5.90 -10.34 4.57
C GLU A 52 6.13 -9.63 3.24
N GLY A 53 7.38 -9.64 2.77
CA GLY A 53 7.70 -9.13 1.45
C GLY A 53 6.96 -9.89 0.35
N TYR A 54 6.77 -9.23 -0.79
CA TYR A 54 6.03 -9.80 -1.92
C TYR A 54 6.79 -9.58 -3.24
N ASN A 55 6.49 -10.40 -4.23
CA ASN A 55 7.04 -10.24 -5.56
C ASN A 55 6.33 -9.07 -6.25
N ARG A 56 7.06 -8.00 -6.61
CA ARG A 56 6.46 -6.79 -7.20
C ARG A 56 5.83 -7.00 -8.59
N LYS A 57 6.13 -8.10 -9.27
CA LYS A 57 5.52 -8.46 -10.56
C LYS A 57 4.25 -9.28 -10.38
N THR A 58 4.28 -10.31 -9.54
CA THR A 58 3.15 -11.24 -9.36
C THR A 58 2.25 -10.89 -8.19
N LEU A 59 2.68 -9.98 -7.31
CA LEU A 59 2.03 -9.56 -6.06
C LEU A 59 1.87 -10.67 -5.00
N ASN A 60 2.36 -11.88 -5.28
CA ASN A 60 2.36 -12.98 -4.32
C ASN A 60 3.36 -12.73 -3.19
N GLN A 61 2.96 -13.09 -1.97
CA GLN A 61 3.86 -13.11 -0.81
C GLN A 61 5.02 -14.05 -1.06
N VAL A 62 6.20 -13.65 -0.61
CA VAL A 62 7.42 -14.44 -0.70
C VAL A 62 7.74 -14.95 0.70
N LYS A 63 7.59 -16.27 0.90
CA LYS A 63 7.99 -16.97 2.13
C LYS A 63 9.52 -17.05 2.21
N ARG A 64 10.18 -15.93 2.47
CA ARG A 64 11.61 -15.88 2.84
C ARG A 64 11.73 -15.77 4.36
N SER A 65 12.92 -16.04 4.90
CA SER A 65 13.20 -15.75 6.32
C SER A 65 12.77 -14.30 6.61
N ILE A 66 11.85 -14.14 7.56
CA ILE A 66 11.25 -12.85 7.89
C ILE A 66 12.39 -11.89 8.26
N PRO A 67 12.68 -10.86 7.45
CA PRO A 67 13.59 -9.80 7.89
C PRO A 67 13.00 -9.23 9.18
N LYS A 68 13.81 -9.09 10.23
CA LYS A 68 13.35 -8.49 11.49
C LYS A 68 12.65 -7.16 11.16
N GLN A 69 11.54 -6.91 11.83
CA GLN A 69 10.85 -5.63 11.78
C GLN A 69 11.88 -4.50 11.91
N GLN A 70 11.75 -3.47 11.08
CA GLN A 70 12.66 -2.34 11.09
C GLN A 70 11.99 -1.13 11.73
N ASP A 71 12.61 -0.61 12.78
CA ASP A 71 12.16 0.60 13.43
C ASP A 71 13.00 1.79 12.95
N MET A 72 12.37 2.96 12.84
CA MET A 72 13.04 4.24 12.59
C MET A 72 12.39 5.36 13.41
N LYS A 73 13.16 6.38 13.77
CA LYS A 73 12.66 7.58 14.44
C LYS A 73 12.57 8.71 13.43
N LEU A 74 11.41 9.32 13.28
CA LEU A 74 11.14 10.44 12.36
C LEU A 74 10.42 11.56 13.11
N SER A 75 10.55 12.79 12.63
CA SER A 75 9.61 13.85 13.04
C SER A 75 8.23 13.59 12.45
N ILE A 76 7.18 14.14 13.06
CA ILE A 76 5.79 13.99 12.59
C ILE A 76 5.64 14.43 11.12
N GLU A 77 6.21 15.58 10.76
CA GLU A 77 6.16 16.13 9.40
C GLU A 77 6.79 15.17 8.37
N ILE A 78 7.98 14.65 8.69
CA ILE A 78 8.69 13.71 7.81
C ILE A 78 7.95 12.38 7.73
N CYS A 79 7.37 11.91 8.84
CA CYS A 79 6.58 10.69 8.88
C CYS A 79 5.36 10.79 7.95
N GLN A 80 4.69 11.94 7.86
CA GLN A 80 3.56 12.11 6.95
C GLN A 80 3.97 11.87 5.48
N ILE A 81 5.10 12.45 5.06
CA ILE A 81 5.64 12.26 3.70
C ILE A 81 6.06 10.81 3.48
N TYR A 82 6.68 10.18 4.47
CA TYR A 82 7.11 8.77 4.40
C TYR A 82 5.91 7.83 4.27
N SER A 83 4.85 8.05 5.05
CA SER A 83 3.60 7.27 5.00
C SER A 83 2.92 7.38 3.63
N LEU A 84 2.89 8.58 3.03
CA LEU A 84 2.34 8.77 1.69
C LEU A 84 3.19 8.08 0.62
N TYR A 85 4.51 8.24 0.68
CA TYR A 85 5.42 7.56 -0.24
C TYR A 85 5.32 6.04 -0.14
N HIS A 86 5.21 5.50 1.07
CA HIS A 86 5.02 4.08 1.37
C HIS A 86 3.70 3.58 0.78
N SER A 87 2.60 4.28 1.06
CA SER A 87 1.27 3.97 0.55
C SER A 87 1.23 3.96 -0.98
N LEU A 88 1.85 4.95 -1.64
CA LEU A 88 1.98 5.00 -3.09
C LEU A 88 2.84 3.85 -3.64
N HIS A 89 3.90 3.44 -2.93
CA HIS A 89 4.73 2.31 -3.34
C HIS A 89 3.92 1.01 -3.32
N HIS A 90 3.18 0.78 -2.24
CA HIS A 90 2.48 -0.48 -1.99
C HIS A 90 1.03 -0.50 -2.48
N TYR A 91 0.52 0.59 -3.06
CA TYR A 91 -0.87 0.71 -3.52
C TYR A 91 -1.34 -0.53 -4.30
N LYS A 92 -0.59 -0.94 -5.34
CA LYS A 92 -0.98 -2.10 -6.17
C LYS A 92 -1.07 -3.40 -5.38
N TYR A 93 -0.17 -3.58 -4.41
CA TYR A 93 -0.15 -4.78 -3.58
C TYR A 93 -1.35 -4.80 -2.65
N HIS A 94 -1.66 -3.68 -1.98
CA HIS A 94 -2.82 -3.58 -1.11
C HIS A 94 -4.14 -3.65 -1.88
N THR A 95 -4.23 -3.06 -3.08
CA THR A 95 -5.36 -3.26 -3.99
C THR A 95 -5.51 -4.72 -4.38
N PHE A 96 -4.42 -5.41 -4.71
CA PHE A 96 -4.46 -6.85 -5.00
C PHE A 96 -4.97 -7.67 -3.81
N LEU A 97 -4.50 -7.40 -2.60
CA LEU A 97 -5.00 -8.08 -1.40
C LEU A 97 -6.49 -7.79 -1.17
N HIS A 98 -6.93 -6.56 -1.42
CA HIS A 98 -8.34 -6.19 -1.29
C HIS A 98 -9.21 -6.90 -2.32
N CYS A 99 -8.78 -6.96 -3.59
CA CYS A 99 -9.44 -7.76 -4.62
C CYS A 99 -9.47 -9.24 -4.27
N LYS A 100 -8.33 -9.78 -3.82
CA LYS A 100 -8.23 -11.19 -3.44
C LYS A 100 -9.19 -11.53 -2.30
N LYS A 101 -9.32 -10.67 -1.29
CA LYS A 101 -10.28 -10.88 -0.21
C LYS A 101 -11.72 -10.97 -0.72
N GLU A 102 -12.10 -10.10 -1.66
CA GLU A 102 -13.44 -10.13 -2.24
C GLU A 102 -13.69 -11.40 -3.06
N THR A 103 -12.71 -11.81 -3.88
CA THR A 103 -12.81 -13.07 -4.62
C THR A 103 -12.90 -14.27 -3.68
N ASP A 104 -12.06 -14.32 -2.64
CA ASP A 104 -12.06 -15.40 -1.64
C ASP A 104 -13.41 -15.46 -0.91
N ASN A 105 -14.05 -14.33 -0.60
CA ASN A 105 -15.37 -14.30 0.04
C ASN A 105 -16.46 -14.88 -0.85
N ILE A 106 -16.46 -14.56 -2.15
CA ILE A 106 -17.44 -15.07 -3.12
C ILE A 106 -17.23 -16.57 -3.33
N GLU A 107 -15.98 -17.01 -3.53
CA GLU A 107 -15.62 -18.42 -3.67
C GLU A 107 -15.98 -19.25 -2.44
N GLN A 108 -15.98 -18.67 -1.24
CA GLN A 108 -16.41 -19.34 -0.01
C GLN A 108 -17.93 -19.38 0.16
N ALA A 109 -18.67 -18.47 -0.47
CA ALA A 109 -20.12 -18.35 -0.35
C ALA A 109 -20.91 -19.18 -1.36
N ALA A 110 -20.26 -19.67 -2.42
CA ALA A 110 -20.84 -20.47 -3.48
C ALA A 110 -20.03 -21.75 -3.74
N GLU A 111 -20.69 -22.83 -4.16
CA GLU A 111 -20.01 -24.08 -4.53
C GLU A 111 -19.49 -23.97 -5.96
N ASP A 112 -18.16 -23.90 -6.11
CA ASP A 112 -17.43 -23.84 -7.39
C ASP A 112 -17.95 -22.74 -8.35
N PRO A 113 -18.03 -21.46 -7.92
CA PRO A 113 -18.41 -20.38 -8.81
C PRO A 113 -17.37 -20.27 -9.93
N GLY A 114 -17.84 -20.25 -11.18
CA GLY A 114 -16.95 -20.07 -12.33
C GLY A 114 -16.21 -18.72 -12.24
N GLN A 115 -15.00 -18.63 -12.84
CA GLN A 115 -14.20 -17.40 -12.78
C GLN A 115 -14.93 -16.16 -13.30
N GLU A 116 -15.73 -16.32 -14.36
CA GLU A 116 -16.55 -15.23 -14.90
C GLU A 116 -17.60 -14.76 -13.89
N GLU A 117 -18.24 -15.69 -13.19
CA GLU A 117 -19.24 -15.39 -12.17
C GLU A 117 -18.64 -14.62 -10.99
N VAL A 118 -17.48 -15.06 -10.50
CA VAL A 118 -16.76 -14.37 -9.43
C VAL A 118 -16.48 -12.91 -9.81
N VAL A 119 -16.01 -12.68 -11.04
CA VAL A 119 -15.75 -11.32 -11.55
C VAL A 119 -17.05 -10.52 -11.64
N GLN A 120 -18.13 -11.12 -12.17
CA GLN A 120 -19.43 -10.45 -12.29
C GLN A 120 -19.97 -10.04 -10.91
N GLN A 121 -19.86 -10.90 -9.91
CA GLN A 121 -20.29 -10.61 -8.54
C GLN A 121 -19.44 -9.48 -7.90
N CYS A 122 -18.11 -9.50 -8.08
CA CYS A 122 -17.25 -8.40 -7.65
C CYS A 122 -17.69 -7.07 -8.29
N MET A 123 -18.00 -7.08 -9.60
CA MET A 123 -18.45 -5.89 -10.32
C MET A 123 -19.86 -5.44 -9.95
N ALA A 124 -20.71 -6.36 -9.48
CA ALA A 124 -22.03 -6.04 -8.96
C ALA A 124 -21.97 -5.39 -7.57
N ASN A 125 -20.92 -5.66 -6.78
CA ASN A 125 -20.72 -5.05 -5.47
C ASN A 125 -20.24 -3.59 -5.59
N GLN A 126 -21.20 -2.67 -5.78
CA GLN A 126 -20.93 -1.24 -5.92
C GLN A 126 -20.21 -0.65 -4.71
N SER A 127 -20.57 -1.06 -3.49
CA SER A 127 -19.95 -0.55 -2.27
C SER A 127 -18.45 -0.88 -2.19
N TRP A 128 -18.08 -2.11 -2.57
CA TRP A 128 -16.69 -2.53 -2.64
C TRP A 128 -15.93 -1.81 -3.76
N LEU A 129 -16.53 -1.69 -4.94
CA LEU A 129 -15.95 -0.93 -6.06
C LEU A 129 -15.68 0.53 -5.68
N GLU A 130 -16.66 1.20 -5.09
CA GLU A 130 -16.54 2.57 -4.61
C GLU A 130 -15.43 2.70 -3.57
N SER A 131 -15.25 1.71 -2.69
CA SER A 131 -14.16 1.71 -1.71
C SER A 131 -12.78 1.66 -2.37
N LEU A 132 -12.60 0.92 -3.47
CA LEU A 132 -11.35 0.86 -4.23
C LEU A 132 -11.04 2.21 -4.88
N PHE A 133 -12.04 2.83 -5.52
CA PHE A 133 -11.89 4.14 -6.15
C PHE A 133 -11.63 5.24 -5.12
N SER A 134 -12.38 5.25 -4.02
CA SER A 134 -12.26 6.24 -2.95
C SER A 134 -10.87 6.18 -2.32
N SER A 135 -10.39 4.97 -1.98
CA SER A 135 -9.05 4.77 -1.42
C SER A 135 -7.95 5.30 -2.34
N PHE A 136 -8.09 5.10 -3.66
CA PHE A 136 -7.14 5.61 -4.64
C PHE A 136 -7.17 7.14 -4.75
N MET A 137 -8.37 7.72 -4.84
CA MET A 137 -8.55 9.16 -4.98
C MET A 137 -8.07 9.90 -3.73
N GLU A 138 -8.35 9.37 -2.54
CA GLU A 138 -7.85 9.90 -1.27
C GLU A 138 -6.33 9.90 -1.25
N LEU A 139 -5.70 8.76 -1.56
CA LEU A 139 -4.23 8.65 -1.58
C LEU A 139 -3.59 9.67 -2.54
N LEU A 140 -4.13 9.82 -3.75
CA LEU A 140 -3.62 10.79 -4.71
C LEU A 140 -3.83 12.24 -4.25
N THR A 141 -4.98 12.52 -3.64
CA THR A 141 -5.32 13.86 -3.12
C THR A 141 -4.39 14.25 -1.99
N LEU A 142 -4.17 13.36 -1.02
CA LEU A 142 -3.25 13.60 0.10
C LEU A 142 -1.83 13.81 -0.41
N SER A 143 -1.36 12.94 -1.33
CA SER A 143 -0.02 13.01 -1.90
C SER A 143 0.25 14.30 -2.70
N ALA A 144 -0.80 14.93 -3.24
CA ALA A 144 -0.70 16.18 -3.98
C ALA A 144 -0.75 17.44 -3.08
N LYS A 145 -1.40 17.35 -1.90
CA LYS A 145 -1.62 18.46 -0.96
C LYS A 145 -0.48 18.67 0.02
N THR A 146 0.07 17.58 0.58
CA THR A 146 1.43 17.58 1.16
C THR A 146 2.40 17.96 0.06
#